data_AF-A0A8C0GD00-F1
#
_entry.id   AF-A0A8C0GD00-F1
#
_cell.length_a   1.000
_cell.length_b   1.000
_cell.length_c   1.000
_cell.angle_alpha   90.00
_cell.angle_beta   90.00
_cell.angle_gamma   90.00
#
_symmetry.space_group_name_H-M   'P 1'
#
loop_
_entity.id
_entity.type
_entity.pdbx_description
1 polymer ?
#
loop_
_entity_poly.entity_id
_entity_poly.type
_entity_poly.pdbx_seq_one_letter_code
_entity_poly.pdbx_strand_id
1 'polypeptide(L)'
;MSAFLVVVLVHFPAKFTVIRPHDPTTAILGQETVLSCHLSPPMSAANMVVRWFRSQLVSFVHLYHDGKDQYEGQMPEYQGRTELLKVALTDGNVPLRILNIRCSDEGKYPLCIFPLGLGSAPLISVEGHQDGGIRVVCRSAGWYPEPEVLWKDFNGRRLPSLSETTSRGDDNLFEIETAIVVKKHSNQNLSCCIRNTVLNQEKESAVYIAGQVNPWMVALSVILVVLIGFIGLAVNLFKMKGKYQKEKYIVHKGFILINK
;
A
#
# COMPACT_ATOMS: atom_id res chain seq x y z
N MET A 1 26.68 14.07 21.83
CA MET A 1 26.30 13.38 20.58
C MET A 1 25.18 12.41 20.94
N SER A 2 23.92 12.74 20.66
CA SER A 2 22.82 11.82 20.93
C SER A 2 22.83 10.71 19.89
N ALA A 3 23.07 9.48 20.33
CA ALA A 3 22.85 8.30 19.52
C ALA A 3 21.37 7.93 19.59
N PHE A 4 20.72 7.87 18.43
CA PHE A 4 19.37 7.33 18.32
C PHE A 4 19.47 5.86 17.87
N LEU A 5 18.89 4.96 18.66
CA LEU A 5 18.68 3.58 18.26
C LEU A 5 17.47 3.53 17.32
N VAL A 6 17.70 3.40 16.02
CA VAL A 6 16.64 3.12 15.04
C VAL A 6 16.46 1.60 15.00
N VAL A 7 15.43 1.09 15.67
CA VAL A 7 15.01 -0.30 15.50
C VAL A 7 14.25 -0.38 14.18
N VAL A 8 14.93 -0.79 13.12
CA VAL A 8 14.26 -1.18 11.87
C VAL A 8 13.71 -2.58 12.08
N LEU A 9 12.40 -2.70 12.25
CA LEU A 9 11.71 -3.99 12.14
C LEU A 9 11.72 -4.39 10.66
N VAL A 10 12.78 -5.07 10.23
CA VAL A 10 12.81 -5.73 8.92
C VAL A 10 11.94 -6.97 9.04
N HIS A 11 10.71 -6.90 8.54
CA HIS A 11 9.87 -8.09 8.38
C HIS A 11 10.41 -8.86 7.17
N PHE A 12 11.20 -9.91 7.41
CA PHE A 12 11.58 -10.85 6.36
C PHE A 12 10.35 -11.69 5.99
N PRO A 13 9.85 -11.68 4.74
CA PRO A 13 8.84 -12.63 4.30
C PRO A 13 9.50 -14.00 4.15
N ALA A 14 8.94 -15.00 4.83
CA ALA A 14 9.56 -16.30 4.95
C ALA A 14 9.39 -17.15 3.67
N LYS A 15 10.51 -17.60 3.10
CA LYS A 15 10.55 -18.75 2.18
C LYS A 15 9.92 -19.94 2.90
N PHE A 16 8.86 -20.53 2.35
CA PHE A 16 8.22 -21.73 2.92
C PHE A 16 8.33 -22.94 2.00
N THR A 17 8.27 -24.11 2.62
CA THR A 17 8.14 -25.40 1.97
C THR A 17 6.91 -26.11 2.49
N VAL A 18 6.33 -26.98 1.68
CA VAL A 18 5.18 -27.80 2.08
C VAL A 18 5.69 -29.16 2.50
N ILE A 19 5.54 -29.50 3.77
CA ILE A 19 5.94 -30.77 4.34
C ILE A 19 4.72 -31.70 4.40
N ARG A 20 4.88 -32.89 3.83
CA ARG A 20 3.90 -33.97 3.88
C ARG A 20 4.25 -34.95 5.01
N PRO A 21 3.28 -35.57 5.68
CA PRO A 21 3.50 -36.71 6.55
C PRO A 21 4.34 -37.80 5.87
N HIS A 22 5.21 -38.45 6.64
CA HIS A 22 6.03 -39.56 6.16
C HIS A 22 5.19 -40.81 5.88
N ASP A 23 4.23 -41.09 6.75
CA ASP A 23 3.36 -42.26 6.61
C ASP A 23 2.12 -41.93 5.77
N PRO A 24 1.69 -42.86 4.91
CA PRO A 24 0.46 -42.69 4.15
C PRO A 24 -0.77 -42.70 5.07
N THR A 25 -1.72 -41.81 4.79
CA THR A 25 -3.01 -41.78 5.49
C THR A 25 -3.83 -43.01 5.12
N THR A 26 -4.22 -43.80 6.13
CA THR A 26 -5.15 -44.92 5.97
C THR A 26 -6.59 -44.42 6.15
N ALA A 27 -7.52 -44.90 5.32
CA ALA A 27 -8.93 -44.50 5.37
C ALA A 27 -9.86 -45.73 5.34
N ILE A 28 -11.01 -45.61 6.00
CA ILE A 28 -12.05 -46.65 6.05
C ILE A 28 -13.15 -46.29 5.06
N LEU A 29 -13.59 -47.26 4.25
CA LEU A 29 -14.67 -47.07 3.29
C LEU A 29 -15.95 -46.57 3.97
N GLY A 30 -16.61 -45.60 3.35
CA GLY A 30 -17.84 -44.96 3.85
C GLY A 30 -17.63 -43.94 4.96
N GLN A 31 -16.44 -43.86 5.57
CA GLN A 31 -16.13 -42.86 6.62
C GLN A 31 -15.47 -41.61 6.04
N GLU A 32 -15.11 -40.65 6.90
CA GLU A 32 -14.26 -39.52 6.52
C GLU A 32 -12.77 -39.80 6.76
N THR A 33 -11.91 -39.08 6.05
CA THR A 33 -10.46 -39.05 6.29
C THR A 33 -9.92 -37.63 6.15
N VAL A 34 -8.74 -37.38 6.73
CA VAL A 34 -8.09 -36.08 6.67
C VAL A 34 -6.68 -36.25 6.11
N LEU A 35 -6.42 -35.61 4.98
CA LEU A 35 -5.09 -35.47 4.41
C LEU A 35 -4.44 -34.23 5.02
N SER A 36 -3.29 -34.39 5.66
CA SER A 36 -2.59 -33.29 6.33
C SER A 36 -1.30 -32.94 5.59
N CYS A 37 -1.00 -31.65 5.52
CA CYS A 37 0.28 -31.06 5.11
C CYS A 37 0.51 -29.84 6.02
N HIS A 38 1.76 -29.43 6.20
CA HIS A 38 2.07 -28.21 6.94
C HIS A 38 3.17 -27.39 6.27
N LEU A 39 3.16 -26.09 6.52
CA LEU A 39 4.18 -25.16 6.08
C LEU A 39 5.40 -25.22 7.01
N SER A 40 6.60 -25.20 6.42
CA SER A 40 7.86 -25.06 7.15
C SER A 40 8.68 -23.90 6.55
N PRO A 41 9.05 -22.88 7.35
CA PRO A 41 8.71 -22.72 8.77
C PRO A 41 7.20 -22.47 8.99
N PRO A 42 6.66 -22.71 10.21
CA PRO A 42 5.23 -22.51 10.49
C PRO A 42 4.81 -21.06 10.26
N MET A 43 3.76 -20.85 9.47
CA MET A 43 3.18 -19.54 9.17
C MET A 43 1.73 -19.69 8.70
N SER A 44 0.94 -18.61 8.78
CA SER A 44 -0.47 -18.69 8.39
C SER A 44 -0.65 -18.93 6.89
N ALA A 45 -1.47 -19.93 6.55
CA ALA A 45 -1.93 -20.23 5.19
C ALA A 45 -3.32 -19.62 4.88
N ALA A 46 -3.89 -18.82 5.80
CA ALA A 46 -5.26 -18.31 5.67
C ALA A 46 -5.44 -17.41 4.43
N ASN A 47 -4.40 -16.63 4.10
CA ASN A 47 -4.36 -15.74 2.94
C ASN A 47 -3.54 -16.37 1.80
N MET A 48 -3.68 -17.67 1.57
CA MET A 48 -3.03 -18.37 0.46
C MET A 48 -4.07 -19.09 -0.39
N VAL A 49 -3.74 -19.34 -1.66
CA VAL A 49 -4.51 -20.26 -2.49
C VAL A 49 -4.02 -21.67 -2.21
N VAL A 50 -4.92 -22.56 -1.83
CA VAL A 50 -4.61 -23.96 -1.56
C VAL A 50 -5.34 -24.82 -2.59
N ARG A 51 -4.60 -25.59 -3.37
CA ARG A 51 -5.16 -26.46 -4.41
C ARG A 51 -4.68 -27.90 -4.25
N TRP A 52 -5.63 -28.78 -4.01
CA TRP A 52 -5.43 -30.23 -4.02
C TRP A 52 -5.86 -30.80 -5.36
N PHE A 53 -5.06 -31.70 -5.92
CA PHE A 53 -5.35 -32.34 -7.20
C PHE A 53 -4.92 -33.81 -7.19
N ARG A 54 -5.25 -34.54 -8.25
CA ARG A 54 -4.79 -35.93 -8.47
C ARG A 54 -3.58 -35.92 -9.40
N SER A 55 -3.72 -36.44 -10.60
CA SER A 55 -2.64 -36.57 -11.59
C SER A 55 -2.55 -35.40 -12.57
N GLN A 56 -3.65 -34.71 -12.86
CA GLN A 56 -3.69 -33.57 -13.79
C GLN A 56 -3.87 -32.26 -13.02
N LEU A 57 -3.16 -31.21 -13.45
CA LEU A 57 -3.23 -29.88 -12.82
C LEU A 57 -4.52 -29.11 -13.15
N VAL A 58 -5.22 -29.49 -14.24
CA VAL A 58 -6.41 -28.78 -14.71
C VAL A 58 -7.62 -29.09 -13.83
N SER A 59 -7.80 -30.36 -13.44
CA SER A 59 -8.90 -30.82 -12.59
C SER A 59 -8.44 -30.90 -11.13
N PHE A 60 -9.24 -30.35 -10.20
CA PHE A 60 -8.87 -30.29 -8.79
C PHE A 60 -9.83 -31.08 -7.90
N VAL A 61 -9.25 -31.67 -6.85
CA VAL A 61 -9.96 -32.34 -5.76
C VAL A 61 -10.57 -31.31 -4.85
N HIS A 62 -9.84 -30.26 -4.50
CA HIS A 62 -10.33 -29.15 -3.68
C HIS A 62 -9.56 -27.88 -3.97
N LEU A 63 -10.24 -26.74 -3.93
CA LEU A 63 -9.65 -25.42 -4.10
C LEU A 63 -10.16 -24.52 -2.97
N TYR A 64 -9.23 -23.86 -2.28
CA TYR A 64 -9.51 -22.81 -1.32
C TYR A 64 -8.88 -21.52 -1.81
N HIS A 65 -9.68 -20.47 -1.85
CA HIS A 65 -9.30 -19.15 -2.35
C HIS A 65 -10.21 -18.09 -1.72
N ASP A 66 -9.64 -16.95 -1.34
CA ASP A 66 -10.39 -15.80 -0.79
C ASP A 66 -11.19 -16.17 0.46
N GLY A 67 -10.55 -16.88 1.40
CA GLY A 67 -11.17 -17.24 2.68
C GLY A 67 -12.21 -18.36 2.62
N LYS A 68 -12.50 -18.93 1.44
CA LYS A 68 -13.60 -19.87 1.23
C LYS A 68 -13.21 -21.03 0.31
N ASP A 69 -13.96 -22.13 0.46
CA ASP A 69 -13.85 -23.30 -0.39
C ASP A 69 -14.57 -23.03 -1.72
N GLN A 70 -13.95 -23.41 -2.82
CA GLN A 70 -14.42 -23.19 -4.18
C GLN A 70 -14.84 -24.52 -4.79
N TYR A 71 -16.11 -24.61 -5.19
CA TYR A 71 -16.70 -25.85 -5.72
C TYR A 71 -16.93 -25.80 -7.23
N GLU A 72 -16.88 -24.61 -7.85
CA GLU A 72 -17.06 -24.44 -9.29
C GLU A 72 -15.89 -25.06 -10.06
N GLY A 73 -16.17 -25.96 -11.01
CA GLY A 73 -15.15 -26.68 -11.77
C GLY A 73 -14.42 -27.77 -10.97
N GLN A 74 -14.86 -28.07 -9.74
CA GLN A 74 -14.35 -29.20 -8.97
C GLN A 74 -14.67 -30.53 -9.66
N MET A 75 -13.76 -31.49 -9.56
CA MET A 75 -13.96 -32.86 -10.03
C MET A 75 -15.30 -33.44 -9.50
N PRO A 76 -16.21 -33.92 -10.38
CA PRO A 76 -17.53 -34.40 -9.99
C PRO A 76 -17.52 -35.48 -8.91
N GLU A 77 -16.49 -36.32 -8.86
CA GLU A 77 -16.35 -37.40 -7.88
C GLU A 77 -16.15 -36.88 -6.45
N TYR A 78 -15.72 -35.63 -6.29
CA TYR A 78 -15.37 -34.99 -5.01
C TYR A 78 -16.36 -33.89 -4.60
N GLN A 79 -17.29 -33.50 -5.47
CA GLN A 79 -18.30 -32.48 -5.17
C GLN A 79 -19.15 -32.88 -3.94
N GLY A 80 -19.29 -31.93 -3.00
CA GLY A 80 -20.01 -32.14 -1.75
C GLY A 80 -19.33 -33.10 -0.76
N ARG A 81 -18.12 -33.58 -1.06
CA ARG A 81 -17.38 -34.54 -0.22
C ARG A 81 -16.12 -33.95 0.40
N THR A 82 -15.71 -32.74 0.05
CA THR A 82 -14.42 -32.18 0.48
C THR A 82 -14.56 -30.86 1.20
N GLU A 83 -13.74 -30.64 2.22
CA GLU A 83 -13.67 -29.37 2.96
C GLU A 83 -12.26 -29.12 3.47
N LEU A 84 -11.78 -27.89 3.35
CA LEU A 84 -10.55 -27.46 4.03
C LEU A 84 -10.85 -27.03 5.46
N LEU A 85 -10.14 -27.62 6.44
CA LEU A 85 -10.32 -27.31 7.86
C LEU A 85 -9.60 -26.00 8.21
N LYS A 86 -10.34 -24.89 8.10
CA LYS A 86 -9.82 -23.51 8.15
C LYS A 86 -9.16 -23.12 9.47
N VAL A 87 -9.62 -23.69 10.60
CA VAL A 87 -9.08 -23.39 11.95
C VAL A 87 -7.58 -23.67 12.03
N ALA A 88 -7.09 -24.70 11.34
CA ALA A 88 -5.69 -25.10 11.41
C ALA A 88 -4.76 -24.25 10.50
N LEU A 89 -5.33 -23.42 9.61
CA LEU A 89 -4.56 -22.61 8.66
C LEU A 89 -3.72 -21.53 9.34
N THR A 90 -4.12 -21.04 10.53
CA THR A 90 -3.36 -20.04 11.28
C THR A 90 -1.98 -20.54 11.71
N ASP A 91 -1.88 -21.83 11.98
CA ASP A 91 -0.65 -22.49 12.44
C ASP A 91 0.16 -23.06 11.26
N GLY A 92 -0.28 -22.82 10.03
CA GLY A 92 0.35 -23.33 8.81
C GLY A 92 0.02 -24.78 8.46
N ASN A 93 -0.94 -25.39 9.17
CA ASN A 93 -1.46 -26.70 8.79
C ASN A 93 -2.53 -26.52 7.70
N VAL A 94 -2.59 -27.46 6.77
CA VAL A 94 -3.48 -27.38 5.59
C VAL A 94 -4.25 -28.70 5.45
N PRO A 95 -5.22 -28.99 6.34
CA PRO A 95 -5.86 -30.30 6.39
C PRO A 95 -7.07 -30.33 5.45
N LEU A 96 -7.04 -31.22 4.46
CA LEU A 96 -8.18 -31.51 3.59
C LEU A 96 -8.98 -32.69 4.14
N ARG A 97 -10.24 -32.44 4.49
CA ARG A 97 -11.19 -33.49 4.84
C ARG A 97 -11.89 -34.01 3.58
N ILE A 98 -12.00 -35.34 3.48
CA ILE A 98 -12.76 -36.04 2.43
C ILE A 98 -13.78 -36.97 3.10
N LEU A 99 -15.05 -36.81 2.76
CA LEU A 99 -16.20 -37.53 3.30
C LEU A 99 -16.58 -38.73 2.42
N ASN A 100 -17.17 -39.75 3.06
CA ASN A 100 -17.72 -40.94 2.41
C ASN A 100 -16.70 -41.61 1.47
N ILE A 101 -15.59 -42.09 2.03
CA ILE A 101 -14.46 -42.63 1.27
C ILE A 101 -14.85 -43.83 0.41
N ARG A 102 -14.34 -43.85 -0.83
CA ARG A 102 -14.58 -44.86 -1.86
C ARG A 102 -13.26 -45.49 -2.27
N CYS A 103 -13.31 -46.71 -2.83
CA CYS A 103 -12.10 -47.35 -3.37
C CYS A 103 -11.41 -46.51 -4.46
N SER A 104 -12.18 -45.72 -5.23
CA SER A 104 -11.66 -44.82 -6.27
C SER A 104 -10.82 -43.65 -5.74
N ASP A 105 -10.93 -43.35 -4.44
CA ASP A 105 -10.18 -42.28 -3.80
C ASP A 105 -8.73 -42.72 -3.49
N GLU A 106 -8.44 -44.02 -3.50
CA GLU A 106 -7.09 -44.53 -3.27
C GLU A 106 -6.09 -43.90 -4.27
N GLY A 107 -4.98 -43.36 -3.77
CA GLY A 107 -3.91 -42.81 -4.60
C GLY A 107 -3.24 -41.58 -4.01
N LYS A 108 -2.47 -40.88 -4.86
CA LYS A 108 -1.69 -39.70 -4.48
C LYS A 108 -2.53 -38.43 -4.61
N TYR A 109 -2.37 -37.55 -3.64
CA TYR A 109 -2.98 -36.22 -3.62
C TYR A 109 -1.89 -35.14 -3.53
N PRO A 110 -1.30 -34.72 -4.66
CA PRO A 110 -0.46 -33.54 -4.68
C PRO A 110 -1.20 -32.27 -4.23
N LEU A 111 -0.43 -31.34 -3.66
CA LEU A 111 -0.90 -30.06 -3.16
C LEU A 111 -0.02 -28.94 -3.71
N CYS A 112 -0.64 -27.88 -4.18
CA CYS A 112 0.02 -26.60 -4.46
C CYS A 112 -0.53 -25.53 -3.52
N ILE A 113 0.36 -24.75 -2.94
CA ILE A 113 0.02 -23.58 -2.13
C ILE A 113 0.68 -22.37 -2.78
N PHE A 114 -0.12 -21.34 -3.07
CA PHE A 114 0.36 -20.10 -3.64
C PHE A 114 0.14 -18.96 -2.65
N PRO A 115 1.18 -18.18 -2.29
CA PRO A 115 0.99 -17.01 -1.45
C PRO A 115 0.11 -15.98 -2.19
N LEU A 116 -0.81 -15.33 -1.48
CA LEU A 116 -1.45 -14.13 -1.99
C LEU A 116 -0.59 -12.94 -1.58
N GLY A 117 0.23 -12.47 -2.51
CA GLY A 117 0.96 -11.23 -2.31
C GLY A 117 0.03 -10.05 -2.58
N LEU A 118 -0.58 -9.52 -1.52
CA LEU A 118 -1.40 -8.30 -1.56
C LEU A 118 -0.57 -7.02 -1.70
N GLY A 119 0.76 -7.14 -1.70
CA GLY A 119 1.69 -6.03 -1.76
C GLY A 119 1.71 -5.15 -0.52
N SER A 120 2.74 -4.34 -0.37
CA SER A 120 2.76 -3.20 0.54
C SER A 120 2.03 -1.99 -0.09
N ALA A 121 1.65 -1.01 0.72
CA ALA A 121 1.14 0.25 0.18
C ALA A 121 2.23 0.91 -0.69
N PRO A 122 1.89 1.49 -1.87
CA PRO A 122 2.87 2.12 -2.73
C PRO A 122 3.58 3.29 -2.00
N LEU A 123 4.90 3.29 -1.99
CA LEU A 123 5.70 4.36 -1.41
C LEU A 123 6.20 5.28 -2.52
N ILE A 124 5.76 6.54 -2.50
CA ILE A 124 6.21 7.55 -3.46
C ILE A 124 7.35 8.37 -2.85
N SER A 125 8.47 8.46 -3.56
CA SER A 125 9.65 9.24 -3.19
C SER A 125 10.12 10.12 -4.34
N VAL A 126 10.59 11.32 -4.01
CA VAL A 126 11.24 12.25 -4.96
C VAL A 126 12.74 12.02 -4.90
N GLU A 127 13.36 11.62 -6.01
CA GLU A 127 14.77 11.21 -6.02
C GLU A 127 15.74 12.22 -6.64
N GLY A 128 15.24 13.25 -7.32
CA GLY A 128 16.09 14.33 -7.83
C GLY A 128 15.60 14.90 -9.15
N HIS A 129 16.53 15.48 -9.90
CA HIS A 129 16.26 16.06 -11.21
C HIS A 129 16.79 15.18 -12.33
N GLN A 130 15.96 14.92 -13.33
CA GLN A 130 16.28 14.14 -14.52
C GLN A 130 15.53 14.74 -15.71
N ASP A 131 16.17 14.78 -16.89
CA ASP A 131 15.58 15.25 -18.16
C ASP A 131 14.84 16.61 -18.08
N GLY A 132 15.38 17.54 -17.29
CA GLY A 132 14.79 18.88 -17.10
C GLY A 132 13.54 18.92 -16.21
N GLY A 133 13.12 17.78 -15.64
CA GLY A 133 12.05 17.66 -14.66
C GLY A 133 12.52 17.10 -13.32
N ILE A 134 11.57 16.69 -12.50
CA ILE A 134 11.77 16.03 -11.20
C ILE A 134 11.45 14.54 -11.37
N ARG A 135 12.39 13.66 -11.00
CA ARG A 135 12.21 12.21 -11.00
C ARG A 135 11.43 11.80 -9.75
N VAL A 136 10.28 11.19 -9.97
CA VAL A 136 9.40 10.66 -8.93
C VAL A 136 9.36 9.16 -9.10
N VAL A 137 9.53 8.43 -8.00
CA VAL A 137 9.61 6.97 -7.98
C VAL A 137 8.55 6.43 -7.06
N CYS A 138 7.87 5.37 -7.48
CA CYS A 138 6.94 4.59 -6.68
C CYS A 138 7.49 3.18 -6.51
N ARG A 139 7.61 2.74 -5.25
CA ARG A 139 8.07 1.40 -4.88
C ARG A 139 7.00 0.64 -4.12
N SER A 140 6.87 -0.65 -4.38
CA SER A 140 6.06 -1.55 -3.59
C SER A 140 6.60 -2.98 -3.69
N ALA A 141 6.35 -3.80 -2.68
CA ALA A 141 6.92 -5.14 -2.57
C ALA A 141 5.88 -6.13 -2.07
N GLY A 142 6.11 -7.42 -2.29
CA GLY A 142 5.26 -8.49 -1.77
C GLY A 142 4.00 -8.75 -2.60
N TRP A 143 4.06 -8.57 -3.92
CA TRP A 143 2.93 -8.85 -4.82
C TRP A 143 2.99 -10.27 -5.40
N TYR A 144 1.86 -10.95 -5.48
CA TYR A 144 1.75 -12.21 -6.22
C TYR A 144 0.30 -12.45 -6.66
N PRO A 145 0.04 -12.77 -7.95
CA PRO A 145 1.02 -12.83 -9.04
C PRO A 145 1.55 -11.44 -9.43
N GLU A 146 2.22 -11.33 -10.58
CA GLU A 146 2.74 -10.05 -11.08
C GLU A 146 1.60 -9.03 -11.16
N PRO A 147 1.73 -7.87 -10.48
CA PRO A 147 0.67 -6.87 -10.46
C PRO A 147 0.74 -5.97 -11.69
N GLU A 148 -0.37 -5.30 -12.01
CA GLU A 148 -0.37 -4.20 -12.96
C GLU A 148 -0.07 -2.89 -12.25
N VAL A 149 0.83 -2.08 -12.81
CA VAL A 149 1.23 -0.78 -12.25
C VAL A 149 0.76 0.35 -13.16
N LEU A 150 0.26 1.42 -12.56
CA LEU A 150 -0.28 2.56 -13.29
C LEU A 150 -0.05 3.88 -12.55
N TRP A 151 0.48 4.88 -13.25
CA TRP A 151 0.43 6.28 -12.82
C TRP A 151 -0.87 6.94 -13.28
N LYS A 152 -1.49 7.72 -12.40
CA LYS A 152 -2.69 8.53 -12.67
C LYS A 152 -2.43 10.01 -12.37
N ASP A 153 -3.03 10.89 -13.17
CA ASP A 153 -3.15 12.31 -12.85
C ASP A 153 -4.37 12.59 -11.95
N PHE A 154 -4.59 13.87 -11.62
CA PHE A 154 -5.74 14.31 -10.80
C PHE A 154 -7.13 14.00 -11.40
N ASN A 155 -7.21 13.78 -12.72
CA ASN A 155 -8.44 13.40 -13.42
C ASN A 155 -8.57 11.87 -13.56
N GLY A 156 -7.66 11.10 -12.95
CA GLY A 156 -7.60 9.64 -13.10
C GLY A 156 -7.09 9.19 -14.46
N ARG A 157 -6.52 10.09 -15.28
CA ARG A 157 -5.98 9.74 -16.60
C ARG A 157 -4.64 9.04 -16.43
N ARG A 158 -4.42 8.03 -17.26
CA ARG A 158 -3.19 7.23 -17.28
C ARG A 158 -2.01 8.07 -17.76
N LEU A 159 -0.94 8.06 -16.97
CA LEU A 159 0.33 8.69 -17.31
C LEU A 159 1.36 7.61 -17.69
N PRO A 160 2.18 7.84 -18.72
CA PRO A 160 3.23 6.89 -19.10
C PRO A 160 4.36 6.89 -18.06
N SER A 161 4.75 5.70 -17.63
CA SER A 161 5.98 5.48 -16.84
C SER A 161 7.21 5.75 -17.70
N LEU A 162 8.25 6.37 -17.13
CA LEU A 162 9.56 6.52 -17.76
C LEU A 162 10.35 5.19 -17.73
N SER A 163 10.28 4.50 -16.60
CA SER A 163 10.89 3.19 -16.40
C SER A 163 10.02 2.38 -15.46
N GLU A 164 9.95 1.08 -15.71
CA GLU A 164 9.26 0.12 -14.86
C GLU A 164 10.19 -1.09 -14.70
N THR A 165 10.51 -1.42 -13.46
CA THR A 165 11.32 -2.58 -13.12
C THR A 165 10.49 -3.45 -12.19
N THR A 166 10.25 -4.66 -12.65
CA THR A 166 9.63 -5.71 -11.84
C THR A 166 10.70 -6.74 -11.57
N SER A 167 11.12 -6.84 -10.32
CA SER A 167 12.05 -7.86 -9.86
C SER A 167 11.32 -8.89 -9.01
N ARG A 168 11.87 -10.09 -8.95
CA ARG A 168 11.40 -11.12 -8.03
C ARG A 168 12.30 -11.10 -6.80
N GLY A 169 11.70 -10.83 -5.65
CA GLY A 169 12.38 -10.86 -4.37
C GLY A 169 12.79 -12.29 -3.99
N ASP A 170 13.58 -12.40 -2.92
CA ASP A 170 14.01 -13.68 -2.36
C ASP A 170 12.82 -14.58 -1.97
N ASP A 171 11.67 -14.00 -1.66
CA ASP A 171 10.42 -14.65 -1.25
C ASP A 171 9.55 -15.14 -2.42
N ASN A 172 10.05 -15.04 -3.66
CA ASN A 172 9.29 -15.28 -4.90
C ASN A 172 8.09 -14.33 -5.13
N LEU A 173 7.95 -13.28 -4.34
CA LEU A 173 6.98 -12.21 -4.57
C LEU A 173 7.60 -11.14 -5.47
N PHE A 174 6.75 -10.37 -6.13
CA PHE A 174 7.15 -9.30 -7.03
C PHE A 174 7.37 -8.01 -6.25
N GLU A 175 8.52 -7.40 -6.52
CA GLU A 175 8.86 -6.04 -6.14
C GLU A 175 8.82 -5.18 -7.38
N ILE A 176 8.14 -4.04 -7.26
CA ILE A 176 7.93 -3.11 -8.35
C ILE A 176 8.61 -1.79 -8.01
N GLU A 177 9.30 -1.23 -9.01
CA GLU A 177 9.77 0.14 -9.03
C GLU A 177 9.31 0.77 -10.35
N THR A 178 8.52 1.83 -10.27
CA THR A 178 8.15 2.63 -11.44
C THR A 178 8.55 4.09 -11.23
N ALA A 179 9.01 4.75 -12.29
CA ALA A 179 9.42 6.13 -12.23
C ALA A 179 8.73 6.97 -13.30
N ILE A 180 8.51 8.25 -13.00
CA ILE A 180 8.01 9.26 -13.93
C ILE A 180 8.77 10.58 -13.74
N VAL A 181 8.88 11.38 -14.80
CA VAL A 181 9.49 12.71 -14.75
C VAL A 181 8.42 13.79 -14.89
N VAL A 182 8.36 14.67 -13.91
CA VAL A 182 7.39 15.76 -13.81
C VAL A 182 8.07 17.06 -14.18
N LYS A 183 7.52 17.80 -15.16
CA LYS A 183 8.14 19.05 -15.63
C LYS A 183 8.01 20.16 -14.57
N LYS A 184 9.06 20.97 -14.40
CA LYS A 184 9.21 21.96 -13.32
C LYS A 184 8.09 23.00 -13.18
N HIS A 185 7.36 23.29 -14.25
CA HIS A 185 6.35 24.35 -14.29
C HIS A 185 4.90 23.83 -14.19
N SER A 186 4.70 22.53 -13.95
CA SER A 186 3.37 21.96 -13.79
C SER A 186 3.11 21.57 -12.34
N ASN A 187 2.12 22.23 -11.71
CA ASN A 187 1.52 21.72 -10.48
C ASN A 187 0.73 20.46 -10.85
N GLN A 188 1.12 19.31 -10.33
CA GLN A 188 0.44 18.05 -10.64
C GLN A 188 0.25 17.21 -9.37
N ASN A 189 -0.97 16.73 -9.21
CA ASN A 189 -1.27 15.64 -8.31
C ASN A 189 -1.02 14.33 -9.07
N LEU A 190 -0.20 13.47 -8.49
CA LEU A 190 0.23 12.21 -9.07
C LEU A 190 -0.18 11.10 -8.14
N SER A 191 -0.73 10.05 -8.73
CA SER A 191 -1.12 8.87 -7.98
C SER A 191 -0.48 7.64 -8.59
N CYS A 192 0.07 6.77 -7.74
CA CYS A 192 0.61 5.47 -8.13
C CYS A 192 -0.38 4.40 -7.68
N CYS A 193 -0.93 3.67 -8.64
CA CYS A 193 -1.93 2.63 -8.46
C CYS A 193 -1.32 1.29 -8.85
N ILE A 194 -1.40 0.31 -7.95
CA ILE A 194 -0.92 -1.05 -8.18
C ILE A 194 -2.09 -2.00 -7.97
N ARG A 195 -2.36 -2.84 -8.98
CA ARG A 195 -3.55 -3.69 -9.04
C ARG A 195 -3.17 -5.15 -9.17
N ASN A 196 -3.74 -5.97 -8.29
CA ASN A 196 -3.74 -7.42 -8.43
C ASN A 196 -4.97 -7.83 -9.24
N THR A 197 -4.77 -8.29 -10.48
CA THR A 197 -5.87 -8.64 -11.41
C THR A 197 -6.62 -9.91 -11.02
N VAL A 198 -5.95 -10.83 -10.31
CA VAL A 198 -6.56 -12.09 -9.85
C VAL A 198 -7.47 -11.85 -8.65
N LEU A 199 -7.03 -11.00 -7.72
CA LEU A 199 -7.83 -10.63 -6.54
C LEU A 199 -8.80 -9.47 -6.79
N ASN A 200 -8.65 -8.78 -7.92
CA ASN A 200 -9.33 -7.54 -8.25
C ASN A 200 -9.24 -6.50 -7.10
N GLN A 201 -8.07 -6.42 -6.48
CA GLN A 201 -7.75 -5.48 -5.41
C GLN A 201 -6.69 -4.50 -5.90
N GLU A 202 -6.80 -3.24 -5.48
CA GLU A 202 -5.84 -2.19 -5.81
C GLU A 202 -5.37 -1.45 -4.56
N LYS A 203 -4.11 -0.99 -4.59
CA LYS A 203 -3.54 -0.08 -3.61
C LYS A 203 -3.04 1.17 -4.31
N GLU A 204 -3.37 2.31 -3.75
CA GLU A 204 -3.10 3.61 -4.34
C GLU A 204 -2.47 4.55 -3.30
N SER A 205 -1.46 5.29 -3.73
CA SER A 205 -0.86 6.39 -2.98
C SER A 205 -0.76 7.62 -3.87
N ALA A 206 -1.03 8.79 -3.32
CA ALA A 206 -1.01 10.05 -4.06
C ALA A 206 -0.05 11.07 -3.43
N VAL A 207 0.56 11.90 -4.27
CA VAL A 207 1.44 13.00 -3.88
C VAL A 207 1.14 14.23 -4.71
N TYR A 208 1.18 15.40 -4.07
CA TYR A 208 1.08 16.69 -4.75
C TYR A 208 2.47 17.31 -4.93
N ILE A 209 2.86 17.59 -6.17
CA ILE A 209 4.11 18.26 -6.48
C ILE A 209 3.81 19.70 -6.86
N ALA A 210 4.25 20.62 -6.00
CA ALA A 210 4.20 22.04 -6.28
C ALA A 210 5.30 22.41 -7.30
N GLY A 211 4.91 23.16 -8.33
CA GLY A 211 5.83 23.71 -9.32
C GLY A 211 6.79 24.71 -8.70
N GLN A 212 7.93 24.90 -9.36
CA GLN A 212 8.98 25.79 -8.89
C GLN A 212 8.48 27.25 -8.89
N VAL A 213 8.42 27.85 -7.70
CA VAL A 213 8.03 29.26 -7.52
C VAL A 213 9.21 30.16 -7.88
N ASN A 214 8.96 31.18 -8.70
CA ASN A 214 10.03 32.02 -9.24
C ASN A 214 10.66 32.88 -8.11
N PRO A 215 11.99 32.89 -7.91
CA PRO A 215 12.62 33.54 -6.74
C PRO A 215 12.28 35.03 -6.61
N TRP A 216 12.16 35.73 -7.73
CA TRP A 216 11.79 37.15 -7.77
C TRP A 216 10.35 37.38 -7.27
N MET A 217 9.42 36.45 -7.53
CA MET A 217 8.04 36.53 -7.02
C MET A 217 8.01 36.39 -5.50
N VAL A 218 8.84 35.52 -4.94
CA VAL A 218 8.98 35.36 -3.48
C VAL A 218 9.55 36.63 -2.87
N ALA A 219 10.60 37.20 -3.47
CA ALA A 219 11.21 38.45 -3.02
C ALA A 219 10.20 39.61 -3.02
N LEU A 220 9.44 39.78 -4.10
CA LEU A 220 8.40 40.81 -4.18
C LEU A 220 7.30 40.62 -3.13
N SER A 221 6.89 39.38 -2.89
CA SER A 221 5.86 39.06 -1.89
C SER A 221 6.32 39.44 -0.49
N VAL A 222 7.58 39.16 -0.13
CA VAL A 222 8.16 39.54 1.15
C VAL A 222 8.27 41.07 1.27
N ILE A 223 8.75 41.74 0.23
CA ILE A 223 8.86 43.21 0.21
C ILE A 223 7.49 43.87 0.41
N LEU A 224 6.45 43.35 -0.24
CA LEU A 224 5.09 43.88 -0.14
C LEU A 224 4.53 43.76 1.28
N VAL A 225 4.72 42.60 1.93
CA VAL A 225 4.28 42.37 3.32
C VAL A 225 4.98 43.34 4.27
N VAL A 226 6.28 43.57 4.08
CA VAL A 226 7.07 44.53 4.87
C VAL A 226 6.55 45.96 4.67
N LEU A 227 6.31 46.37 3.42
CA LEU A 227 5.76 47.70 3.10
C LEU A 227 4.39 47.94 3.75
N ILE A 228 3.50 46.95 3.70
CA ILE A 228 2.18 47.04 4.36
C ILE A 228 2.35 47.21 5.88
N GLY A 229 3.29 46.48 6.48
CA GLY A 229 3.63 46.64 7.90
C GLY A 229 4.10 48.06 8.25
N PHE A 230 4.98 48.64 7.43
CA PHE A 230 5.46 50.01 7.61
C PHE A 230 4.35 51.06 7.44
N ILE A 231 3.48 50.90 6.44
CA ILE A 231 2.33 51.79 6.24
C ILE A 231 1.38 51.71 7.45
N GLY A 232 1.09 50.50 7.94
CA GLY A 232 0.28 50.30 9.14
C GLY A 232 0.87 50.99 10.37
N LEU A 233 2.18 50.86 10.57
CA LEU A 233 2.90 51.54 11.65
C LEU A 233 2.84 53.06 11.51
N ALA A 234 3.08 53.60 10.32
CA ALA A 234 3.04 55.02 10.05
C ALA A 234 1.64 55.62 10.30
N VAL A 235 0.58 54.95 9.84
CA VAL A 235 -0.81 55.35 10.11
C VAL A 235 -1.11 55.33 11.61
N ASN A 236 -0.61 54.34 12.33
CA ASN A 236 -0.79 54.25 13.78
C ASN A 236 -0.07 55.39 14.51
N LEU A 237 1.19 55.67 14.16
CA LEU A 237 1.94 56.81 14.70
C LEU A 237 1.26 58.16 14.38
N PHE A 238 0.70 58.32 13.18
CA PHE A 238 -0.03 59.54 12.81
C PHE A 238 -1.32 59.70 13.62
N LYS A 239 -2.06 58.60 13.84
CA LYS A 239 -3.24 58.60 14.72
C LYS A 239 -2.86 58.93 16.17
N MET A 240 -1.77 58.37 16.68
CA MET A 240 -1.26 58.65 18.03
C MET A 240 -0.83 60.11 18.18
N LYS A 241 -0.11 60.67 17.21
CA LYS A 241 0.27 62.08 17.19
C LYS A 241 -0.94 63.00 17.12
N GLY A 242 -1.96 62.64 16.34
CA GLY A 242 -3.23 63.37 16.27
C GLY A 242 -4.01 63.36 17.59
N LYS A 243 -4.03 62.23 18.31
CA LYS A 243 -4.62 62.14 19.66
C LYS A 243 -3.85 63.00 20.67
N TYR A 244 -2.52 62.92 20.68
CA TYR A 244 -1.66 63.70 21.56
C TYR A 244 -1.82 65.22 21.35
N GLN A 245 -1.91 65.68 20.09
CA GLN A 245 -2.14 67.10 19.78
C GLN A 245 -3.55 67.57 20.18
N LYS A 246 -4.58 66.71 20.03
CA LYS A 246 -5.93 67.00 20.53
C LYS A 246 -5.96 67.15 22.06
N GLU A 247 -5.33 66.25 22.79
CA GLU A 247 -5.22 66.35 24.26
C GLU A 247 -4.50 67.61 24.68
N LYS A 248 -3.37 67.95 24.04
CA LYS A 248 -2.61 69.17 24.36
C LYS A 248 -3.42 70.45 24.08
N TYR A 249 -4.20 70.48 23.01
CA TYR A 249 -5.08 71.61 22.67
C TYR A 249 -6.24 71.76 23.66
N ILE A 250 -6.82 70.64 24.14
CA ILE A 250 -7.88 70.65 25.16
C ILE A 250 -7.35 71.15 26.51
N VAL A 251 -6.17 70.66 26.95
CA VAL A 251 -5.53 71.10 28.20
C VAL A 251 -5.19 72.60 28.14
N HIS A 252 -4.64 73.09 27.02
CA HIS A 252 -4.30 74.50 26.86
C HIS A 252 -5.54 75.41 26.86
N LYS A 253 -6.63 75.03 26.18
CA LYS A 253 -7.91 75.76 26.24
C LYS A 253 -8.55 75.72 27.64
N GLY A 254 -8.47 74.60 28.35
CA GLY A 254 -8.96 74.49 29.73
C GLY A 254 -8.22 75.44 30.68
N PHE A 255 -6.90 75.58 30.52
CA PHE A 255 -6.09 76.49 31.33
C PHE A 255 -6.42 77.99 31.11
N ILE A 256 -6.85 78.34 29.90
CA ILE A 256 -7.26 79.70 29.53
C ILE A 256 -8.65 80.04 30.11
N LEU A 257 -9.55 79.05 30.23
CA LEU A 257 -10.90 79.24 30.78
C LEU A 257 -10.95 79.33 32.31
N ILE A 258 -9.95 78.82 33.02
CA ILE A 258 -9.86 78.88 34.50
C ILE A 258 -9.23 80.21 34.98
N ASN A 259 -8.47 80.91 34.13
CA ASN A 259 -7.78 82.16 34.46
C ASN A 259 -8.52 83.43 34.00
N LYS A 260 -9.84 83.36 33.83
CA LYS A 260 -10.68 84.48 33.41
C LYS A 260 -11.87 84.62 34.36
#